data_AF-G9L1H3-F1
#
_entry.id   AF-G9L1H3-F1
#
_cell.length_a   1.000
_cell.length_b   1.000
_cell.length_c   1.000
_cell.angle_alpha   90.00
_cell.angle_beta   90.00
_cell.angle_gamma   90.00
#
_symmetry.space_group_name_H-M   'P 1'
#
loop_
_entity.id
_entity.type
_entity.pdbx_description
1 polymer ?
#
loop_
_entity_poly.entity_id
_entity_poly.type
_entity_poly.pdbx_seq_one_letter_code
_entity_poly.pdbx_strand_id
1 'polypeptide(L)'
;MVSLTAPYVSGFLAFREVPFLVDAVRRLREKEPRLVPQVLLVDGNGVLHHRGFGVACHLGVLTDLPCVGVAKKLLQVDGLENDAQHKEKIRLLQAGGDSFP
;
A
#
# COMPACT_ATOMS: atom_id res chain seq x y z
N MET A 1 14.61 -15.07 -5.59
CA MET A 1 13.44 -15.57 -4.83
C MET A 1 13.63 -15.18 -3.37
N VAL A 2 12.60 -14.67 -2.69
CA VAL A 2 12.67 -14.29 -1.27
C VAL A 2 11.84 -15.26 -0.43
N SER A 3 12.20 -15.44 0.84
CA SER A 3 11.47 -16.29 1.78
C SER A 3 10.90 -15.44 2.90
N LEU A 4 9.57 -15.49 3.09
CA LEU A 4 8.86 -14.71 4.11
C LEU A 4 8.78 -15.50 5.42
N THR A 5 9.76 -15.30 6.30
CA THR A 5 9.88 -16.05 7.56
C THR A 5 9.01 -15.52 8.69
N ALA A 6 8.65 -14.23 8.68
CA ALA A 6 7.70 -13.67 9.64
C ALA A 6 6.30 -14.32 9.47
N PRO A 7 5.53 -14.53 10.56
CA PRO A 7 4.20 -15.14 10.48
C PRO A 7 3.19 -14.21 9.80
N TYR A 8 2.12 -14.81 9.25
CA TYR A 8 0.97 -14.04 8.76
C TYR A 8 0.04 -13.67 9.92
N VAL A 9 -0.03 -12.37 10.21
CA VAL A 9 -1.01 -11.80 11.13
C VAL A 9 -1.73 -10.66 10.44
N SER A 10 -3.06 -10.69 10.46
CA SER A 10 -3.88 -9.64 9.85
C SER A 10 -3.53 -8.28 10.47
N GLY A 11 -3.33 -7.27 9.63
CA GLY A 11 -2.87 -5.94 10.04
C GLY A 11 -1.36 -5.82 10.29
N PHE A 12 -0.56 -6.87 10.05
CA PHE A 12 0.91 -6.84 10.19
C PHE A 12 1.63 -7.34 8.94
N LEU A 13 0.96 -7.37 7.78
CA LEU A 13 1.55 -7.84 6.52
C LEU A 13 2.84 -7.08 6.16
N ALA A 14 2.91 -5.78 6.48
CA ALA A 14 4.08 -4.95 6.24
C ALA A 14 5.37 -5.53 6.85
N PHE A 15 5.30 -6.19 8.01
CA PHE A 15 6.47 -6.82 8.65
C PHE A 15 7.01 -8.01 7.87
N ARG A 16 6.17 -8.64 7.03
CA ARG A 16 6.61 -9.72 6.15
C ARG A 16 7.28 -9.17 4.89
N GLU A 17 6.73 -8.10 4.30
CA GLU A 17 7.10 -7.69 2.94
C GLU A 17 8.09 -6.52 2.90
N VAL A 18 7.93 -5.51 3.76
CA VAL A 18 8.68 -4.25 3.72
C VAL A 18 10.20 -4.44 3.80
N PRO A 19 10.77 -5.34 4.64
CA PRO A 19 12.22 -5.53 4.67
C PRO A 19 12.81 -5.85 3.29
N PHE A 20 12.13 -6.69 2.51
CA PHE A 20 12.56 -7.07 1.17
C PHE A 20 12.37 -5.95 0.15
N LEU A 21 11.33 -5.14 0.29
CA LEU A 21 11.07 -3.97 -0.56
C LEU A 21 12.10 -2.86 -0.31
N VAL A 22 12.43 -2.58 0.95
CA VAL A 22 13.51 -1.64 1.33
C VAL A 22 14.84 -2.07 0.73
N ASP A 23 15.16 -3.37 0.80
CA ASP A 23 16.37 -3.92 0.17
C ASP A 23 16.38 -3.73 -1.34
N ALA A 24 15.24 -3.87 -2.02
CA ALA A 24 15.14 -3.63 -3.45
C ALA A 24 15.38 -2.16 -3.80
N VAL A 25 14.76 -1.23 -3.06
CA VAL A 25 14.95 0.22 -3.23
C VAL A 25 16.41 0.62 -2.97
N ARG A 26 17.02 0.07 -1.91
CA ARG A 26 18.44 0.30 -1.59
C ARG A 26 19.35 -0.16 -2.73
N ARG A 27 19.14 -1.38 -3.25
CA ARG A 27 19.92 -1.90 -4.39
C ARG A 27 19.77 -1.04 -5.64
N LEU A 28 18.56 -0.49 -5.90
CA LEU A 28 18.35 0.43 -7.01
C LEU A 28 19.12 1.73 -6.80
N ARG A 29 19.06 2.32 -5.61
CA ARG A 29 19.81 3.53 -5.24
C ARG A 29 21.33 3.35 -5.40
N GLU A 30 21.85 2.19 -5.03
CA GLU A 30 23.27 1.88 -5.14
C GLU A 30 23.72 1.62 -6.59
N LYS A 31 22.93 0.87 -7.36
CA LYS A 31 23.32 0.42 -8.71
C LYS A 31 23.00 1.42 -9.80
N GLU A 32 21.84 2.05 -9.74
CA GLU A 32 21.35 2.99 -10.76
C GLU A 32 20.69 4.22 -10.10
N PRO A 33 21.48 5.10 -9.43
CA PRO A 33 20.94 6.24 -8.67
C PRO A 33 20.03 7.16 -9.50
N ARG A 34 20.27 7.26 -10.81
CA ARG A 34 19.48 8.09 -11.74
C ARG A 34 18.08 7.53 -12.03
N LEU A 35 17.84 6.26 -11.71
CA LEU A 35 16.56 5.57 -11.92
C LEU A 35 15.75 5.45 -10.63
N VAL A 36 16.19 6.06 -9.53
CA VAL A 36 15.45 6.07 -8.27
C VAL A 36 14.12 6.80 -8.51
N PRO A 37 12.97 6.17 -8.19
CA PRO A 37 11.68 6.77 -8.47
C PRO A 37 11.40 7.94 -7.54
N GLN A 38 10.69 8.94 -8.07
CA GLN A 38 10.19 10.07 -7.28
C GLN A 38 8.97 9.69 -6.42
N VAL A 39 8.27 8.61 -6.78
CA VAL A 39 7.12 8.08 -6.05
C VAL A 39 7.00 6.56 -6.25
N LEU A 40 6.59 5.85 -5.20
CA LEU A 40 6.28 4.43 -5.26
C LEU A 40 4.76 4.21 -5.22
N LEU A 41 4.24 3.46 -6.18
CA LEU A 41 2.88 2.92 -6.12
C LEU A 41 2.95 1.51 -5.53
N VAL A 42 2.37 1.34 -4.35
CA VAL A 42 2.48 0.10 -3.57
C VAL A 42 1.14 -0.63 -3.62
N ASP A 43 1.15 -1.89 -4.05
CA ASP A 43 -0.04 -2.75 -4.04
C ASP A 43 -0.40 -3.11 -2.59
N GLY A 44 -1.23 -2.28 -1.97
CA GLY A 44 -1.58 -2.38 -0.56
C GLY A 44 -2.01 -1.04 0.02
N ASN A 45 -2.36 -1.04 1.30
CA ASN A 45 -2.86 0.16 1.96
C ASN A 45 -1.74 1.04 2.51
N GLY A 46 -2.03 2.35 2.58
CA GLY A 46 -1.27 3.35 3.34
C GLY A 46 -1.95 3.63 4.68
N VAL A 47 -2.44 4.86 4.87
CA VAL A 47 -3.13 5.29 6.09
C VAL A 47 -4.46 4.57 6.33
N LEU A 48 -5.13 4.09 5.28
CA LEU A 48 -6.34 3.27 5.37
C LEU A 48 -6.00 1.86 5.89
N HIS A 49 -5.75 1.75 7.19
CA HIS A 49 -5.23 0.54 7.84
C HIS A 49 -5.73 0.46 9.28
N HIS A 50 -5.84 -0.76 9.84
CA HIS A 50 -6.31 -1.00 11.22
C HIS A 50 -5.59 -0.18 12.31
N ARG A 51 -4.41 0.38 11.99
CA ARG A 51 -3.56 1.18 12.88
C ARG A 51 -3.06 2.47 12.21
N GLY A 52 -3.69 2.92 11.13
CA GLY A 52 -3.24 4.10 10.39
C GLY A 52 -1.89 3.96 9.65
N PHE A 53 -1.29 2.76 9.64
CA PHE A 53 0.08 2.54 9.16
C PHE A 53 0.23 1.22 8.38
N GLY A 54 -0.24 1.22 7.13
CA GLY A 54 -0.13 0.09 6.21
C GLY A 54 1.24 -0.04 5.54
N VAL A 55 1.35 -0.98 4.59
CA VAL A 55 2.59 -1.31 3.87
C VAL A 55 3.18 -0.11 3.12
N ALA A 56 2.34 0.73 2.51
CA ALA A 56 2.82 1.89 1.76
C ALA A 56 3.43 2.97 2.68
N CYS A 57 2.79 3.22 3.83
CA CYS A 57 3.33 4.13 4.84
C CYS A 57 4.64 3.61 5.44
N HIS A 58 4.67 2.32 5.79
CA HIS A 58 5.86 1.69 6.37
C HIS A 58 7.05 1.73 5.39
N LEU A 59 6.82 1.38 4.12
CA LEU A 59 7.85 1.48 3.08
C LEU A 59 8.33 2.92 2.90
N GLY A 60 7.40 3.88 2.82
CA GLY A 60 7.73 5.29 2.61
C GLY A 60 8.59 5.87 3.72
N VAL A 61 8.24 5.62 4.99
CA VAL A 61 9.02 6.09 6.14
C VAL A 61 10.42 5.48 6.16
N LEU A 62 10.59 4.19 5.87
CA LEU A 62 11.91 3.55 5.90
C LEU A 62 12.80 3.89 4.71
N THR A 63 12.19 4.19 3.56
CA THR A 63 12.93 4.54 2.34
C THR A 63 13.13 6.03 2.18
N ASP A 64 12.38 6.86 2.91
CA ASP A 64 12.29 8.31 2.68
C ASP A 64 11.90 8.61 1.22
N LEU A 65 10.92 7.85 0.70
CA LEU A 65 10.33 8.07 -0.62
C LEU A 65 8.82 8.30 -0.50
N PRO A 66 8.25 9.25 -1.28
CA PRO A 66 6.81 9.37 -1.41
C PRO A 66 6.18 8.04 -1.84
N CYS A 67 5.13 7.61 -1.12
CA CYS A 67 4.45 6.35 -1.39
C CYS A 67 2.94 6.54 -1.44
N VAL A 68 2.31 5.90 -2.43
CA VAL A 68 0.84 5.81 -2.56
C VAL A 68 0.44 4.34 -2.43
N GLY A 69 -0.45 4.05 -1.48
CA GLY A 69 -1.06 2.73 -1.37
C GLY A 69 -2.23 2.58 -2.35
N VAL A 70 -2.13 1.61 -3.26
CA VAL A 70 -3.15 1.30 -4.28
C VAL A 70 -3.72 -0.08 -3.97
N ALA A 71 -4.71 -0.14 -3.09
CA ALA A 71 -5.37 -1.38 -2.71
C ALA A 71 -6.50 -1.74 -3.69
N LYS A 72 -6.64 -3.04 -3.97
CA LYS A 72 -7.65 -3.59 -4.91
C LYS A 72 -8.97 -3.95 -4.24
N LYS A 73 -9.03 -3.90 -2.91
CA LYS A 73 -10.21 -4.21 -2.09
C LYS A 73 -10.32 -3.17 -0.98
N LEU A 74 -11.55 -2.75 -0.67
CA LEU A 74 -11.82 -1.89 0.48
C LEU A 74 -11.42 -2.62 1.77
N LEU A 75 -10.52 -2.00 2.54
CA LEU A 75 -10.26 -2.43 3.90
C LEU A 75 -11.33 -1.83 4.83
N GLN A 76 -12.03 -2.69 5.55
CA GLN A 76 -13.12 -2.30 6.43
C GLN A 76 -12.58 -1.89 7.81
N VAL A 77 -12.20 -0.63 7.94
CA VAL A 77 -11.67 0.01 9.15
C VAL A 77 -12.38 1.34 9.38
N ASP A 78 -12.38 1.85 10.61
CA ASP A 78 -12.96 3.16 10.94
C ASP A 78 -14.42 3.35 10.49
N GLY A 79 -15.23 2.29 10.58
CA GLY A 79 -16.64 2.30 10.19
C GLY A 79 -16.90 2.16 8.69
N LEU A 80 -15.85 1.95 7.88
CA LEU A 80 -16.02 1.62 6.47
C LEU A 80 -16.48 0.17 6.31
N GLU A 81 -17.55 -0.02 5.56
CA GLU A 81 -18.14 -1.32 5.29
C GLU A 81 -18.29 -1.53 3.78
N ASN A 82 -18.06 -2.76 3.32
CA ASN A 82 -18.31 -3.16 1.94
C ASN A 82 -19.75 -3.66 1.77
N ASP A 83 -20.69 -2.77 2.08
CA ASP A 83 -22.12 -3.03 2.13
C ASP A 83 -22.82 -2.79 0.77
N ALA A 84 -24.15 -2.83 0.76
CA ALA A 84 -24.93 -2.61 -0.46
C ALA A 84 -24.81 -1.15 -0.96
N GLN A 85 -24.75 -0.17 -0.06
CA GLN A 85 -24.59 1.24 -0.44
C GLN A 85 -23.22 1.50 -1.07
N HIS A 86 -22.15 0.94 -0.50
CA HIS A 86 -20.80 1.06 -1.06
C HIS A 86 -20.73 0.47 -2.47
N LYS A 87 -21.34 -0.71 -2.68
CA LYS A 87 -21.40 -1.35 -4.01
C LYS A 87 -22.16 -0.51 -5.02
N GLU A 88 -23.23 0.15 -4.60
CA GLU A 88 -23.98 1.05 -5.48
C GLU A 88 -23.16 2.29 -5.84
N LYS A 89 -22.46 2.90 -4.87
CA LYS A 89 -21.52 4.00 -5.14
C LYS A 89 -20.43 3.60 -6.14
N ILE A 90 -19.88 2.39 -6.05
CA ILE A 90 -18.89 1.90 -7.02
C ILE A 90 -19.49 1.80 -8.43
N ARG A 91 -20.75 1.36 -8.58
CA ARG A 91 -21.42 1.25 -9.90
C ARG A 91 -21.62 2.60 -10.58
N LEU A 92 -21.66 3.68 -9.81
CA LEU A 92 -21.76 5.04 -10.33
C LEU A 92 -20.42 5.56 -10.90
N LEU A 93 -19.30 4.91 -10.60
CA LEU A 93 -17.98 5.25 -11.16
C LEU A 93 -17.87 4.65 -12.56
N GLN A 94 -18.05 5.46 -13.60
CA GLN A 94 -18.09 5.02 -15.01
C GLN A 94 -16.91 5.54 -15.84
N ALA A 95 -16.35 6.68 -15.46
CA ALA A 95 -15.23 7.32 -16.13
C ALA A 95 -13.96 7.34 -15.26
N GLY A 96 -12.81 7.44 -15.91
CA GLY A 96 -11.53 7.62 -15.23
C GLY A 96 -11.52 8.96 -14.48
N GLY A 97 -11.24 8.92 -13.18
CA GLY A 97 -11.24 10.10 -12.32
C GLY A 97 -12.49 10.24 -11.44
N ASP A 98 -13.52 9.41 -11.67
CA ASP A 98 -14.70 9.40 -10.80
C ASP A 98 -14.32 9.00 -9.37
N SER A 99 -14.91 9.69 -8.39
CA SER A 99 -14.75 9.41 -6.97
C SER A 99 -16.03 9.78 -6.21
N PHE A 100 -16.21 9.21 -5.02
CA PHE A 100 -17.25 9.62 -4.08
C PHE A 100 -16.61 10.31 -2.87
N PRO A 101 -17.26 11.32 -2.27
CA PRO A 101 -16.76 12.03 -1.10
C PRO A 101 -16.64 11.13 0.13
#